data_AF-A0A7X8EMQ1-F1
#
_entry.id   AF-A0A7X8EMQ1-F1
#
_cell.length_a   1.000
_cell.length_b   1.000
_cell.length_c   1.000
_cell.angle_alpha   90.00
_cell.angle_beta   90.00
_cell.angle_gamma   90.00
#
_symmetry.space_group_name_H-M   'P 1'
#
loop_
_entity.id
_entity.type
_entity.pdbx_description
1 polymer ?
#
loop_
_entity_poly.entity_id
_entity_poly.type
_entity_poly.pdbx_seq_one_letter_code
_entity_poly.pdbx_strand_id
1 'polypeptide(L)'
;MKDDKRTKRSGGENDNERRSEYEGDENALRNGDNPFDLAHYAGMQAWKQRGDDARKLDYMKILLSELNKRGWTHEEKMMLLWFIEGVMHIQNDDVWNRWEEELESRKEAGAMYLSLLERKGMEKGIEKGIEKGIERGMERGMERGMLLKQIAMARKMLAAGEPDDKIIAYSEVTPEQLEKIRREEHPTTH
;
A
#
# COMPACT_ATOMS: atom_id res chain seq x y z
N MET A 1 18.17 -59.14 -7.16
CA MET A 1 19.04 -58.24 -7.96
C MET A 1 18.11 -57.19 -8.57
N LYS A 2 18.15 -55.93 -8.10
CA LYS A 2 18.95 -54.81 -8.67
C LYS A 2 18.59 -54.60 -10.16
N ASP A 3 18.08 -53.47 -10.64
CA ASP A 3 18.45 -52.08 -10.35
C ASP A 3 17.35 -51.06 -10.66
N ASP A 4 17.43 -49.97 -9.90
CA ASP A 4 16.85 -48.64 -10.07
C ASP A 4 17.39 -47.95 -11.34
N LYS A 5 16.50 -47.38 -12.17
CA LYS A 5 16.84 -46.32 -13.14
C LYS A 5 15.75 -45.25 -13.18
N ARG A 6 15.93 -44.26 -12.32
CA ARG A 6 15.74 -42.82 -12.55
C ARG A 6 15.70 -42.40 -14.04
N THR A 7 14.60 -41.79 -14.47
CA THR A 7 14.57 -40.84 -15.61
C THR A 7 13.97 -39.52 -15.12
N LYS A 8 14.81 -38.48 -15.13
CA LYS A 8 14.42 -37.08 -14.89
C LYS A 8 14.01 -36.42 -16.23
N ARG A 9 13.25 -35.32 -16.09
CA ARG A 9 12.97 -34.21 -17.06
C ARG A 9 11.86 -34.53 -18.08
N SER A 10 10.97 -33.63 -18.45
CA SER A 10 10.97 -32.16 -18.38
C SER A 10 9.56 -31.63 -18.03
N GLY A 11 9.45 -30.96 -16.89
CA GLY A 11 8.47 -29.88 -16.76
C GLY A 11 9.18 -28.61 -17.19
N GLY A 12 8.82 -28.04 -18.33
CA GLY A 12 9.47 -26.81 -18.80
C GLY A 12 9.32 -26.46 -20.27
N GLU A 13 8.21 -26.79 -20.93
CA GLU A 13 8.02 -26.40 -22.34
C GLU A 13 6.82 -25.48 -22.62
N ASN A 14 5.93 -25.20 -21.66
CA ASN A 14 4.70 -24.45 -21.99
C ASN A 14 4.67 -22.97 -21.58
N ASP A 15 5.75 -22.42 -21.02
CA ASP A 15 5.80 -21.00 -20.62
C ASP A 15 6.46 -20.09 -21.68
N ASN A 16 7.10 -20.66 -22.70
CA ASN A 16 7.81 -19.90 -23.72
C ASN A 16 6.94 -19.61 -24.95
N GLU A 17 5.95 -20.46 -25.24
CA GLU A 17 5.05 -20.29 -26.40
C GLU A 17 3.96 -19.23 -26.16
N ARG A 18 3.53 -18.99 -24.90
CA ARG A 18 2.64 -17.86 -24.59
C ARG A 18 3.33 -16.49 -24.55
N ARG A 19 4.67 -16.45 -24.65
CA ARG A 19 5.44 -15.20 -24.63
C ARG A 19 5.57 -14.53 -26.00
N SER A 20 5.40 -15.27 -27.09
CA SER A 20 5.70 -14.76 -28.44
C SER A 20 4.55 -14.02 -29.12
N GLU A 21 3.33 -14.06 -28.58
CA GLU A 21 2.15 -13.50 -29.25
C GLU A 21 1.90 -12.02 -28.92
N TYR A 22 2.58 -11.49 -27.89
CA TYR A 22 2.52 -10.07 -27.47
C TYR A 22 3.80 -9.28 -27.78
N GLU A 23 4.75 -9.84 -28.52
CA GLU A 23 5.93 -9.10 -29.00
C GLU A 23 5.62 -8.45 -30.36
N GLY A 24 4.83 -7.37 -30.33
CA GLY A 24 4.84 -6.42 -31.44
C GLY A 24 6.25 -5.91 -31.69
N ASP A 25 6.54 -5.47 -32.92
CA ASP A 25 7.88 -5.01 -33.31
C ASP A 25 8.39 -3.91 -32.36
N GLU A 26 9.26 -4.30 -31.42
CA GLU A 26 9.77 -3.42 -30.37
C GLU A 26 10.53 -2.22 -30.95
N ASN A 27 11.15 -2.40 -32.13
CA ASN A 27 11.82 -1.32 -32.83
C ASN A 27 10.82 -0.37 -33.49
N ALA A 28 9.70 -0.87 -34.00
CA ALA A 28 8.62 -0.03 -34.49
C ALA A 28 7.98 0.78 -33.35
N LEU A 29 7.76 0.16 -32.18
CA LEU A 29 7.20 0.85 -31.02
C LEU A 29 8.14 1.91 -30.45
N ARG A 30 9.45 1.62 -30.41
CA ARG A 30 10.47 2.56 -29.93
C ARG A 30 10.67 3.76 -30.87
N ASN A 31 10.61 3.53 -32.18
CA ASN A 31 10.89 4.55 -33.18
C ASN A 31 9.62 5.22 -33.73
N GLY A 32 8.43 4.72 -33.40
CA GLY A 32 7.16 5.27 -33.86
C GLY A 32 6.91 6.67 -33.33
N ASP A 33 6.29 7.53 -34.15
CA ASP A 33 5.99 8.93 -33.80
C ASP A 33 4.86 9.08 -32.77
N ASN A 34 4.06 8.02 -32.62
CA ASN A 34 2.92 7.96 -31.72
C ASN A 34 3.39 7.85 -30.25
N PRO A 35 2.97 8.77 -29.36
CA PRO A 35 3.33 8.73 -27.94
C PRO A 35 2.87 7.43 -27.24
N PHE A 36 1.78 6.80 -27.70
CA PHE A 36 1.29 5.54 -27.14
C PHE A 36 2.16 4.34 -27.51
N ASP A 37 2.87 4.38 -28.64
CA ASP A 37 3.78 3.30 -29.03
C ASP A 37 5.02 3.28 -28.12
N LEU A 38 5.55 4.46 -27.82
CA LEU A 38 6.64 4.64 -26.86
C LEU A 38 6.20 4.31 -25.43
N ALA A 39 4.97 4.70 -25.05
CA ALA A 39 4.35 4.33 -23.79
C ALA A 39 4.26 2.80 -23.66
N HIS A 40 3.71 2.14 -24.68
CA HIS A 40 3.52 0.69 -24.73
C HIS A 40 4.87 -0.04 -24.66
N TYR A 41 5.88 0.41 -25.41
CA TYR A 41 7.24 -0.10 -25.31
C TYR A 41 7.78 0.02 -23.87
N ALA A 42 7.71 1.21 -23.27
CA ALA A 42 8.18 1.42 -21.91
C ALA A 42 7.43 0.56 -20.88
N GLY A 43 6.10 0.41 -21.05
CA GLY A 43 5.25 -0.42 -20.22
C GLY A 43 5.64 -1.90 -20.29
N MET A 44 5.90 -2.42 -21.50
CA MET A 44 6.39 -3.79 -21.70
C MET A 44 7.76 -4.00 -21.05
N GLN A 45 8.69 -3.06 -21.21
CA GLN A 45 10.03 -3.18 -20.61
C GLN A 45 9.99 -3.15 -19.08
N ALA A 46 9.18 -2.27 -18.50
CA ALA A 46 8.98 -2.19 -17.05
C ALA A 46 8.30 -3.46 -16.49
N TRP A 47 7.33 -4.03 -17.22
CA TRP A 47 6.68 -5.29 -16.82
C TRP A 47 7.59 -6.50 -16.95
N LYS A 48 8.43 -6.56 -18.00
CA LYS A 48 9.49 -7.57 -18.19
C LYS A 48 10.50 -7.55 -17.03
N GLN A 49 10.65 -6.43 -16.31
CA GLN A 49 11.68 -6.23 -15.27
C GLN A 49 11.15 -5.69 -13.93
N ARG A 50 9.89 -5.99 -13.61
CA ARG A 50 9.08 -5.41 -12.51
C ARG A 50 9.69 -5.32 -11.10
N GLY A 51 10.82 -5.98 -10.82
CA GLY A 51 11.47 -5.99 -9.50
C GLY A 51 12.64 -5.01 -9.30
N ASP A 52 13.03 -4.21 -10.30
CA ASP A 52 14.19 -3.30 -10.21
C ASP A 52 13.78 -1.83 -10.35
N ASP A 53 13.68 -1.13 -9.22
CA ASP A 53 13.28 0.28 -9.17
C ASP A 53 14.30 1.22 -9.82
N ALA A 54 15.60 0.89 -9.76
CA ALA A 54 16.63 1.72 -10.38
C ALA A 54 16.49 1.73 -11.91
N ARG A 55 16.15 0.57 -12.51
CA ARG A 55 15.89 0.49 -13.95
C ARG A 55 14.60 1.17 -14.36
N LYS A 56 13.55 1.12 -13.51
CA LYS A 56 12.32 1.90 -13.75
C LYS A 56 12.65 3.38 -13.90
N LEU A 57 13.51 3.91 -13.02
CA LEU A 57 13.99 5.29 -13.07
C LEU A 57 14.75 5.61 -14.38
N ASP A 58 15.60 4.70 -14.87
CA ASP A 58 16.32 4.92 -16.13
C ASP A 58 15.35 5.04 -17.33
N TYR A 59 14.33 4.18 -17.41
CA TYR A 59 13.30 4.29 -18.45
C TYR A 59 12.55 5.62 -18.38
N MET A 60 12.30 6.13 -17.18
CA MET A 60 11.61 7.41 -16.97
C MET A 60 12.41 8.59 -17.49
N LYS A 61 13.72 8.59 -17.26
CA LYS A 61 14.62 9.63 -17.77
C LYS A 61 14.65 9.65 -19.30
N ILE A 62 14.54 8.48 -19.94
CA ILE A 62 14.44 8.37 -21.40
C ILE A 62 13.10 8.97 -21.87
N LEU A 63 11.98 8.59 -21.27
CA LEU A 63 10.65 9.09 -21.65
C LEU A 63 10.52 10.60 -21.46
N LEU A 64 10.98 11.14 -20.32
CA LEU A 64 11.01 12.59 -20.09
C LEU A 64 11.88 13.33 -21.10
N SER A 65 12.96 12.70 -21.56
CA SER A 65 13.83 13.28 -22.59
C SER A 65 13.16 13.29 -23.96
N GLU A 66 12.25 12.34 -24.24
CA GLU A 66 11.47 12.30 -25.49
C GLU A 66 10.28 13.26 -25.48
N LEU A 67 9.68 13.54 -24.32
CA LEU A 67 8.52 14.44 -24.16
C LEU A 67 8.71 15.82 -24.80
N ASN A 68 9.94 16.33 -24.87
CA ASN A 68 10.23 17.67 -25.41
C ASN A 68 10.94 17.66 -26.77
N LYS A 69 11.37 16.50 -27.27
CA LYS A 69 12.03 16.40 -28.58
C LYS A 69 11.03 16.38 -29.72
N ARG A 70 9.82 15.91 -29.45
CA ARG A 70 8.74 15.75 -30.43
C ARG A 70 7.72 16.86 -30.20
N GLY A 71 7.07 17.32 -31.27
CA GLY A 71 6.09 18.42 -31.24
C GLY A 71 4.76 18.07 -30.56
N TRP A 72 4.80 17.23 -29.52
CA TRP A 72 3.62 16.75 -28.80
C TRP A 72 2.93 17.87 -28.03
N THR A 73 1.62 17.84 -28.05
CA THR A 73 0.72 18.73 -27.31
C THR A 73 0.80 18.47 -25.80
N HIS A 74 0.35 19.43 -24.99
CA HIS A 74 0.29 19.27 -23.54
C HIS A 74 -0.56 18.05 -23.13
N GLU A 75 -1.68 17.79 -23.83
CA GLU A 75 -2.55 16.65 -23.58
C GLU A 75 -1.85 15.31 -23.85
N GLU A 76 -1.13 15.19 -24.97
CA GLU A 76 -0.37 13.97 -25.30
C GLU A 76 0.74 13.69 -24.27
N LYS A 77 1.44 14.73 -23.83
CA LYS A 77 2.43 14.63 -22.76
C LYS A 77 1.76 14.17 -21.45
N MET A 78 0.58 14.70 -21.11
CA MET A 78 -0.18 14.32 -19.92
C MET A 78 -0.66 12.87 -19.96
N MET A 79 -1.18 12.40 -21.10
CA MET A 79 -1.61 11.01 -21.28
C MET A 79 -0.44 10.03 -21.10
N LEU A 80 0.74 10.37 -21.64
CA LEU A 80 1.94 9.56 -21.45
C LEU A 80 2.37 9.51 -19.97
N LEU A 81 2.35 10.65 -19.26
CA LEU A 81 2.68 10.67 -17.83
C LEU A 81 1.71 9.84 -16.98
N TRP A 82 0.41 9.90 -17.26
CA TRP A 82 -0.61 9.08 -16.60
C TRP A 82 -0.41 7.58 -16.86
N PHE A 83 -0.05 7.21 -18.09
CA PHE A 83 0.27 5.82 -18.41
C PHE A 83 1.50 5.32 -17.64
N ILE A 84 2.57 6.13 -17.66
CA ILE A 84 3.81 5.85 -16.93
C ILE A 84 3.49 5.66 -15.44
N GLU A 85 2.64 6.49 -14.85
CA GLU A 85 2.18 6.36 -13.47
C GLU A 85 1.55 4.99 -13.17
N GLY A 86 0.68 4.49 -14.07
CA GLY A 86 -0.02 3.22 -13.89
C GLY A 86 0.91 1.99 -13.89
N VAL A 87 2.04 2.07 -14.60
CA VAL A 87 3.04 1.00 -14.64
C VAL A 87 4.00 1.08 -13.43
N MET A 88 3.97 2.18 -12.69
CA MET A 88 5.08 2.62 -11.85
C MET A 88 4.74 2.61 -10.38
N HIS A 89 5.03 1.46 -9.78
CA HIS A 89 5.15 1.33 -8.36
C HIS A 89 6.64 1.28 -8.00
N ILE A 90 7.26 2.45 -7.75
CA ILE A 90 8.58 2.54 -7.10
C ILE A 90 8.34 2.35 -5.60
N GLN A 91 8.99 1.35 -5.01
CA GLN A 91 8.88 1.01 -3.59
C GLN A 91 10.06 1.53 -2.78
N ASN A 92 11.22 1.71 -3.41
CA ASN A 92 12.43 2.18 -2.75
C ASN A 92 12.44 3.72 -2.63
N ASP A 93 12.49 4.20 -1.38
CA ASP A 93 12.47 5.64 -1.06
C ASP A 93 13.68 6.40 -1.60
N ASP A 94 14.88 5.80 -1.67
CA ASP A 94 16.07 6.46 -2.22
C ASP A 94 15.96 6.68 -3.73
N VAL A 95 15.38 5.70 -4.44
CA VAL A 95 15.11 5.81 -5.88
C VAL A 95 14.02 6.85 -6.13
N TRP A 96 13.04 6.93 -5.24
CA TRP A 96 12.00 7.96 -5.28
C TRP A 96 12.58 9.37 -5.12
N ASN A 97 13.47 9.59 -4.15
CA ASN A 97 14.11 10.90 -3.94
C ASN A 97 14.91 11.36 -5.17
N ARG A 98 15.68 10.45 -5.78
CA ARG A 98 16.42 10.75 -7.02
C ARG A 98 15.49 11.10 -8.18
N TRP A 99 14.29 10.54 -8.18
CA TRP A 99 13.29 10.86 -9.17
C TRP A 99 12.70 12.26 -8.97
N GLU A 100 12.36 12.62 -7.74
CA GLU A 100 11.92 13.98 -7.40
C GLU A 100 12.96 15.04 -7.79
N GLU A 101 14.25 14.79 -7.51
CA GLU A 101 15.34 15.69 -7.92
C GLU A 101 15.46 15.84 -9.45
N GLU A 102 15.32 14.74 -10.20
CA GLU A 102 15.36 14.76 -11.67
C GLU A 102 14.20 15.58 -12.25
N LEU A 103 13.02 15.50 -11.63
CA LEU A 103 11.85 16.28 -12.04
C LEU A 103 12.03 17.76 -11.75
N GLU A 104 12.47 18.11 -10.55
CA GLU A 104 12.72 19.49 -10.15
C GLU A 104 13.74 20.16 -11.10
N SER A 105 14.75 19.39 -11.56
CA SER A 105 15.72 19.89 -12.53
C SER A 105 15.13 20.24 -13.91
N ARG A 106 13.94 19.72 -14.24
CA ARG A 106 13.26 19.88 -15.53
C ARG A 106 12.08 20.86 -15.39
N LYS A 107 12.31 22.16 -15.55
CA LYS A 107 11.32 23.24 -15.31
C LYS A 107 9.87 22.98 -15.77
N GLU A 108 9.63 22.54 -17.00
CA GLU A 108 8.26 22.36 -17.54
C GLU A 108 7.69 20.96 -17.32
N ALA A 109 8.45 19.92 -17.65
CA ALA A 109 8.02 18.53 -17.47
C ALA A 109 7.96 18.14 -15.97
N GLY A 110 8.87 18.72 -15.18
CA GLY A 110 8.94 18.62 -13.73
C GLY A 110 7.73 19.18 -13.05
N ALA A 111 7.35 20.43 -13.32
CA ALA A 111 6.15 21.05 -12.72
C ALA A 111 4.88 20.25 -13.02
N MET A 112 4.72 19.77 -14.27
CA MET A 112 3.58 18.96 -14.68
C MET A 112 3.51 17.61 -13.94
N TYR A 113 4.66 16.96 -13.77
CA TYR A 113 4.73 15.66 -13.09
C TYR A 113 4.69 15.79 -11.56
N LEU A 114 5.32 16.81 -10.98
CA LEU A 114 5.27 17.12 -9.54
C LEU A 114 3.82 17.31 -9.09
N SER A 115 3.00 18.02 -9.86
CA SER A 115 1.56 18.15 -9.56
C SER A 115 0.83 16.80 -9.48
N LEU A 116 1.19 15.84 -10.35
CA LEU A 116 0.64 14.47 -10.29
C LEU A 116 1.16 13.70 -9.07
N LEU A 117 2.44 13.86 -8.72
CA LEU A 117 3.02 13.26 -7.52
C LEU A 117 2.40 13.78 -6.23
N GLU A 118 2.21 15.09 -6.12
CA GLU A 118 1.61 15.74 -4.96
C GLU A 118 0.20 15.20 -4.70
N ARG A 119 -0.61 15.05 -5.76
CA ARG A 119 -1.94 14.44 -5.66
C ARG A 119 -1.88 13.03 -5.08
N LYS A 120 -0.98 12.19 -5.60
CA LYS A 120 -0.82 10.81 -5.14
C LYS A 120 -0.27 10.73 -3.70
N GLY A 121 0.66 11.63 -3.36
CA GLY A 121 1.19 11.78 -2.01
C GLY A 121 0.08 12.13 -1.01
N MET A 122 -0.81 13.06 -1.38
CA MET A 122 -2.00 13.40 -0.59
C MET A 122 -2.96 12.21 -0.46
N GLU A 123 -3.29 11.51 -1.55
CA GLU A 123 -4.15 10.32 -1.51
C GLU A 123 -3.61 9.23 -0.57
N LYS A 124 -2.34 8.87 -0.72
CA LYS A 124 -1.67 7.91 0.19
C LYS A 124 -1.62 8.42 1.64
N GLY A 125 -1.42 9.71 1.84
CA GLY A 125 -1.43 10.33 3.16
C GLY A 125 -2.78 10.21 3.85
N ILE A 126 -3.87 10.46 3.11
CA ILE A 126 -5.25 10.32 3.57
C ILE A 126 -5.55 8.86 3.88
N GLU A 127 -5.21 7.93 2.98
CA GLU A 127 -5.42 6.49 3.16
C GLU A 127 -4.75 5.98 4.44
N LYS A 128 -3.44 6.24 4.59
CA LYS A 128 -2.68 5.86 5.81
C LYS A 128 -3.22 6.54 7.06
N GLY A 129 -3.70 7.78 6.95
CA GLY A 129 -4.31 8.52 8.06
C GLY A 129 -5.60 7.88 8.53
N ILE A 130 -6.47 7.50 7.60
CA ILE A 130 -7.74 6.82 7.86
C ILE A 130 -7.49 5.44 8.48
N GLU A 131 -6.60 4.63 7.88
CA GLU A 131 -6.26 3.30 8.38
C GLU A 131 -5.77 3.34 9.83
N LYS A 132 -4.77 4.18 10.12
CA LYS A 132 -4.26 4.38 11.50
C LYS A 132 -5.31 4.93 12.45
N GLY A 133 -6.20 5.79 11.96
CA GLY A 133 -7.30 6.35 12.74
C GLY A 133 -8.31 5.29 13.14
N ILE A 134 -8.71 4.44 12.19
CA ILE A 134 -9.65 3.33 12.41
C ILE A 134 -9.06 2.31 13.36
N GLU A 135 -7.81 1.88 13.15
CA GLU A 135 -7.13 0.89 13.99
C GLU A 135 -7.07 1.36 15.46
N ARG A 136 -6.55 2.57 15.70
CA ARG A 136 -6.47 3.16 17.05
C ARG A 136 -7.85 3.38 17.67
N GLY A 137 -8.84 3.77 16.86
CA GLY A 137 -10.21 3.97 17.32
C GLY A 137 -10.87 2.66 17.74
N MET A 138 -10.66 1.59 16.97
CA MET A 138 -11.20 0.26 17.23
C MET A 138 -10.57 -0.37 18.47
N GLU A 139 -9.25 -0.29 18.61
CA GLU A 139 -8.52 -0.80 19.79
C GLU A 139 -9.03 -0.14 21.08
N ARG A 140 -9.04 1.20 21.13
CA ARG A 140 -9.55 1.95 22.30
C ARG A 140 -11.03 1.68 22.55
N GLY A 141 -11.82 1.53 21.49
CA GLY A 141 -13.24 1.22 21.57
C GLY A 141 -13.49 -0.15 22.18
N MET A 142 -12.74 -1.17 21.77
CA MET A 142 -12.83 -2.52 22.30
C MET A 142 -12.39 -2.58 23.77
N GLU A 143 -11.25 -1.98 24.12
CA GLU A 143 -10.75 -1.95 25.49
C GLU A 143 -11.76 -1.28 26.44
N ARG A 144 -12.29 -0.11 26.05
CA ARG A 144 -13.32 0.59 26.83
C ARG A 144 -14.61 -0.23 26.92
N GLY A 145 -14.99 -0.91 25.85
CA GLY A 145 -16.16 -1.79 25.83
C GLY A 145 -16.03 -2.99 26.75
N MET A 146 -14.84 -3.62 26.80
CA MET A 146 -14.54 -4.71 27.72
C MET A 146 -14.61 -4.24 29.18
N LEU A 147 -13.96 -3.12 29.50
CA LEU A 147 -13.98 -2.56 30.86
C LEU A 147 -15.42 -2.22 31.31
N LEU A 148 -16.23 -1.61 30.44
CA LEU A 148 -17.63 -1.31 30.74
C LEU A 148 -18.44 -2.58 31.00
N LYS A 149 -18.19 -3.66 30.26
CA LYS A 149 -18.83 -4.96 30.51
C LYS A 149 -18.39 -5.57 31.84
N GLN A 150 -17.10 -5.53 32.17
CA GLN A 150 -16.56 -6.00 33.45
C GLN A 150 -17.21 -5.25 34.62
N ILE A 151 -17.26 -3.92 34.56
CA ILE A 151 -17.94 -3.08 35.57
C ILE A 151 -19.43 -3.40 35.66
N ALA A 152 -20.13 -3.50 34.52
CA ALA A 152 -21.56 -3.80 34.52
C ALA A 152 -21.88 -5.19 35.11
N MET A 153 -21.02 -6.17 34.88
CA MET A 153 -21.11 -7.51 35.48
C MET A 153 -20.90 -7.43 37.00
N ALA A 154 -19.83 -6.77 37.44
CA ALA A 154 -19.52 -6.59 38.86
C ALA A 154 -20.67 -5.92 39.62
N ARG A 155 -21.24 -4.85 39.06
CA ARG A 155 -22.42 -4.16 39.63
C ARG A 155 -23.64 -5.06 39.77
N LYS A 156 -23.96 -5.84 38.73
CA LYS A 156 -25.08 -6.79 38.78
C LYS A 156 -24.88 -7.85 39.87
N MET A 157 -23.66 -8.35 40.02
CA MET A 157 -23.35 -9.37 41.03
C MET A 157 -23.34 -8.79 42.46
N LEU A 158 -22.83 -7.57 42.65
CA LEU A 158 -22.94 -6.83 43.90
C LEU A 158 -24.40 -6.63 44.31
N ALA A 159 -25.25 -6.17 43.39
CA ALA A 159 -26.67 -5.98 43.64
C ALA A 159 -27.41 -7.29 43.96
N ALA A 160 -26.90 -8.43 43.47
CA ALA A 160 -27.42 -9.76 43.78
C ALA A 160 -26.90 -10.32 45.13
N GLY A 161 -26.01 -9.60 45.83
CA GLY A 161 -25.43 -10.03 47.10
C GLY A 161 -24.41 -11.18 46.97
N GLU A 162 -23.80 -11.34 45.80
CA GLU A 162 -22.77 -12.35 45.57
C GLU A 162 -21.48 -12.03 46.35
N PRO A 163 -20.70 -13.03 46.80
CA PRO A 163 -19.47 -12.80 47.54
C PRO A 163 -18.36 -12.22 46.67
N ASP A 164 -17.50 -11.38 47.27
CA ASP A 164 -16.45 -10.61 46.58
C ASP A 164 -15.49 -11.49 45.75
N ASP A 165 -15.08 -12.64 46.28
CA ASP A 165 -14.22 -13.60 45.56
C ASP A 165 -14.85 -14.07 44.24
N LYS A 166 -16.18 -14.28 44.25
CA LYS A 166 -16.94 -14.67 43.06
C LYS A 166 -17.11 -13.49 42.11
N ILE A 167 -17.30 -12.28 42.62
CA ILE A 167 -17.40 -11.09 41.77
C ILE A 167 -16.08 -10.86 41.02
N ILE A 168 -14.95 -10.87 41.74
CA ILE A 168 -13.61 -10.70 41.17
C ILE A 168 -13.34 -11.77 40.10
N ALA A 169 -13.63 -13.04 40.40
CA ALA A 169 -13.35 -14.14 39.48
C ALA A 169 -14.16 -14.08 38.17
N TYR A 170 -15.44 -13.67 38.23
CA TYR A 170 -16.34 -13.74 37.06
C TYR A 170 -16.49 -12.42 36.30
N SER A 171 -16.22 -11.28 36.94
CA SER A 171 -16.26 -9.96 36.28
C SER A 171 -14.88 -9.46 35.87
N GLU A 172 -13.81 -10.20 36.20
CA GLU A 172 -12.42 -9.87 35.84
C GLU A 172 -11.97 -8.48 36.34
N VAL A 173 -12.61 -7.95 37.37
CA VAL A 173 -12.21 -6.72 38.05
C VAL A 173 -11.22 -7.02 39.18
N THR A 174 -10.34 -6.09 39.50
CA THR A 174 -9.45 -6.21 40.66
C THR A 174 -10.19 -5.90 41.97
N PRO A 175 -9.66 -6.32 43.14
CA PRO A 175 -10.22 -5.94 44.44
C PRO A 175 -10.37 -4.42 44.61
N GLU A 176 -9.39 -3.64 44.13
CA GLU A 176 -9.42 -2.18 44.19
C GLU A 176 -10.51 -1.58 43.28
N GLN A 177 -10.68 -2.16 42.09
CA GLN A 177 -11.75 -1.76 41.17
C GLN A 177 -13.13 -2.10 41.78
N LEU A 178 -13.28 -3.26 42.40
CA LEU A 178 -14.51 -3.65 43.08
C LEU A 178 -14.86 -2.69 44.23
N GLU A 179 -13.87 -2.31 45.04
CA GLU A 179 -14.07 -1.35 46.12
C GLU A 179 -14.46 0.03 45.59
N LYS A 180 -13.84 0.47 44.49
CA LYS A 180 -14.21 1.72 43.81
C LYS A 180 -15.65 1.68 43.29
N ILE A 181 -16.06 0.59 42.66
CA ILE A 181 -17.44 0.39 42.20
C ILE A 181 -18.42 0.47 43.37
N ARG A 182 -18.10 -0.18 44.51
CA ARG A 182 -18.92 -0.15 45.72
C ARG A 182 -19.09 1.26 46.30
N ARG A 183 -18.01 2.07 46.29
CA ARG A 183 -18.05 3.48 46.72
C ARG A 183 -18.86 4.37 45.77
N GLU A 184 -18.86 4.07 44.47
CA GLU A 184 -19.65 4.82 43.48
C GLU A 184 -21.16 4.51 43.54
N GLU A 185 -21.55 3.28 43.90
CA GLU A 185 -22.98 2.92 44.08
C GLU A 185 -23.56 3.36 45.42
N HIS A 186 -22.73 3.49 46.45
CA HIS A 186 -23.10 4.02 47.75
C HIS A 186 -22.19 5.21 48.09
N PRO A 187 -22.45 6.40 47.51
CA PRO A 187 -21.75 7.60 47.94
C PRO A 187 -22.06 7.78 49.43
N THR A 188 -21.04 7.61 50.28
CA THR A 188 -21.15 7.90 51.71
C THR A 188 -21.62 9.35 51.84
N THR A 189 -22.89 9.52 52.16
CA THR A 189 -23.47 10.80 52.55
C THR A 189 -22.78 11.22 53.84
N HIS A 190 -21.90 12.21 53.75
CA HIS A 190 -21.47 12.98 54.91
C HIS A 190 -22.54 13.99 55.29
#